data_AF-A0A410S1S7-F1
#
_entry.id   AF-A0A410S1S7-F1
#
_cell.length_a   1.000
_cell.length_b   1.000
_cell.length_c   1.000
_cell.angle_alpha   90.00
_cell.angle_beta   90.00
_cell.angle_gamma   90.00
#
_symmetry.space_group_name_H-M   'P 1'
#
loop_
_entity.id
_entity.type
_entity.pdbx_description
1 polymer ?
#
loop_
_entity_poly.entity_id
_entity_poly.type
_entity_poly.pdbx_seq_one_letter_code
_entity_poly.pdbx_strand_id
1 'polypeptide(L)'
;MLATLQWLGVAPSFSRPRVSDDNAFSEALFRTLKYRPCFPQRAFASTQDAHAWVARFVAWYNTEHRHSAIRFVTPEARHFGLDAALLAQRHQVYQRARARHPER
;
A
#
# COMPACT_ATOMS: atom_id res chain seq x y z
N MET A 1 -14.55 -6.19 -21.91
CA MET A 1 -14.16 -6.35 -20.49
C MET A 1 -15.04 -7.37 -19.77
N LEU A 2 -16.38 -7.22 -19.73
CA LEU A 2 -17.27 -8.19 -19.06
C LEU A 2 -17.14 -9.63 -19.61
N ALA A 3 -17.09 -9.79 -20.94
CA ALA A 3 -16.89 -11.09 -21.58
C ALA A 3 -15.58 -11.78 -21.15
N THR A 4 -14.51 -10.99 -20.96
CA THR A 4 -13.22 -11.51 -20.48
C THR A 4 -13.30 -11.97 -19.02
N LEU A 5 -13.97 -11.21 -18.15
CA LEU A 5 -14.17 -11.58 -16.75
C LEU A 5 -14.99 -12.86 -16.63
N GLN A 6 -16.06 -12.98 -17.42
CA GLN A 6 -16.90 -14.18 -17.48
C GLN A 6 -16.11 -15.39 -17.98
N TRP A 7 -15.32 -15.22 -19.04
CA TRP A 7 -14.44 -16.28 -19.55
C TRP A 7 -13.41 -16.74 -18.52
N LEU A 8 -12.87 -15.82 -17.71
CA LEU A 8 -11.95 -16.11 -16.60
C LEU A 8 -12.66 -16.64 -15.33
N GLY A 9 -13.99 -16.74 -15.31
CA GLY A 9 -14.75 -17.13 -14.12
C GLY A 9 -14.73 -16.09 -12.98
N VAL A 10 -14.38 -14.84 -13.28
CA VAL A 10 -14.33 -13.75 -12.30
C VAL A 10 -15.69 -13.05 -12.23
N ALA A 11 -16.32 -13.10 -11.05
CA ALA A 11 -17.57 -12.40 -10.80
C ALA A 11 -17.32 -10.88 -10.67
N PRO A 12 -17.90 -10.03 -11.55
CA PRO A 12 -17.77 -8.59 -11.43
C PRO A 12 -18.65 -8.06 -10.29
N SER A 13 -18.12 -7.12 -9.52
CA SER A 13 -18.87 -6.34 -8.53
C SER A 13 -18.68 -4.86 -8.85
N PHE A 14 -19.75 -4.08 -8.77
CA PHE A 14 -19.76 -2.66 -9.10
C PHE A 14 -20.21 -1.83 -7.90
N SER A 15 -19.54 -0.71 -7.67
CA SER A 15 -19.98 0.30 -6.71
C SER A 15 -21.35 0.85 -7.10
N ARG A 16 -22.13 1.24 -6.09
CA ARG A 16 -23.43 1.88 -6.32
C ARG A 16 -23.23 3.21 -7.05
N PRO A 17 -24.15 3.57 -7.97
CA PRO A 17 -24.06 4.84 -8.67
C PRO A 17 -23.96 6.02 -7.68
N ARG A 18 -22.97 6.88 -7.89
CA ARG A 18 -22.72 8.12 -7.11
C ARG A 18 -22.35 7.90 -5.64
N VAL A 19 -21.82 6.73 -5.30
CA VAL A 19 -21.35 6.38 -3.96
C VAL A 19 -19.84 6.14 -4.02
N SER A 20 -19.05 7.15 -3.66
CA SER A 20 -17.58 7.11 -3.79
C SER A 20 -16.90 6.23 -2.73
N ASP A 21 -17.50 6.11 -1.55
CA ASP A 21 -16.97 5.37 -0.40
C ASP A 21 -17.13 3.84 -0.49
N ASP A 22 -17.87 3.33 -1.48
CA ASP A 22 -18.02 1.88 -1.74
C ASP A 22 -16.67 1.19 -2.04
N ASN A 23 -15.64 1.95 -2.44
CA ASN A 23 -14.27 1.43 -2.63
C ASN A 23 -13.22 2.27 -1.89
N ALA A 24 -13.49 2.58 -0.62
CA ALA A 24 -12.59 3.34 0.25
C ALA A 24 -11.13 2.81 0.26
N PHE A 25 -10.93 1.50 0.10
CA PHE A 25 -9.59 0.90 0.02
C PHE A 25 -8.80 1.41 -1.20
N SER A 26 -9.40 1.41 -2.38
CA SER A 26 -8.74 1.90 -3.59
C SER A 26 -8.57 3.43 -3.56
N GLU A 27 -9.54 4.15 -2.99
CA GLU A 27 -9.42 5.61 -2.80
C GLU A 27 -8.25 5.98 -1.89
N ALA A 28 -8.02 5.22 -0.81
CA ALA A 28 -6.88 5.41 0.07
C ALA A 28 -5.55 5.22 -0.68
N LEU A 29 -5.45 4.20 -1.55
CA LEU A 29 -4.29 3.99 -2.41
C LEU A 29 -4.03 5.20 -3.33
N PHE A 30 -5.07 5.70 -4.02
CA PHE A 30 -4.94 6.86 -4.89
C PHE A 30 -4.57 8.13 -4.13
N ARG A 31 -5.07 8.30 -2.91
CA ARG A 31 -4.64 9.37 -2.02
C ARG A 31 -3.15 9.25 -1.70
N THR A 32 -2.66 8.08 -1.30
CA THR A 32 -1.22 7.89 -1.05
C THR A 32 -0.37 8.20 -2.28
N LEU A 33 -0.82 7.80 -3.47
CA LEU A 33 -0.15 8.08 -4.73
C LEU A 33 -0.03 9.59 -4.98
N LYS A 34 -1.12 10.34 -4.82
CA LYS A 34 -1.20 11.78 -5.14
C LYS A 34 -0.52 12.68 -4.13
N TYR A 35 -0.58 12.33 -2.85
CA TYR A 35 -0.11 13.21 -1.77
C TYR A 35 1.33 12.93 -1.31
N ARG A 36 2.05 12.00 -1.95
CA ARG A 36 3.47 11.76 -1.66
C ARG A 36 4.35 12.89 -2.25
N PRO A 37 5.51 13.20 -1.64
CA PRO A 37 6.38 14.29 -2.09
C PRO A 37 6.86 14.21 -3.55
N CYS A 38 6.94 13.01 -4.12
CA CYS A 38 7.42 12.79 -5.50
C CYS A 38 6.28 12.58 -6.52
N PHE A 39 5.06 12.99 -6.19
CA PHE A 39 4.01 13.12 -7.19
C PHE A 39 4.43 14.16 -8.25
N PRO A 40 4.28 13.87 -9.57
CA PRO A 40 4.72 14.79 -10.62
C PRO A 40 3.91 16.07 -10.57
N GLN A 41 4.60 17.21 -10.57
CA GLN A 41 3.97 18.54 -10.64
C GLN A 41 3.67 18.97 -12.07
N ARG A 42 4.34 18.37 -13.06
CA ARG A 42 4.15 18.62 -14.49
C ARG A 42 3.59 17.38 -15.17
N ALA A 43 2.94 17.58 -16.31
CA ALA A 43 2.48 16.49 -17.15
C ALA A 43 3.65 15.60 -17.59
N PHE A 44 3.38 14.32 -17.77
CA PHE A 44 4.34 13.39 -18.36
C PHE A 44 4.56 13.72 -19.84
N ALA A 45 5.79 13.58 -20.32
CA ALA A 45 6.12 13.81 -21.73
C ALA A 45 5.60 12.69 -22.64
N SER A 46 5.44 11.48 -22.10
CA SER A 46 4.93 10.32 -22.81
C SER A 46 4.14 9.36 -21.90
N THR A 47 3.42 8.42 -22.51
CA THR A 47 2.76 7.34 -21.76
C THR A 47 3.77 6.40 -21.12
N GLN A 48 4.93 6.20 -21.75
CA GLN A 48 6.04 5.41 -21.22
C GLN A 48 6.58 6.03 -19.92
N ASP A 49 6.71 7.35 -19.86
CA ASP A 49 7.14 8.06 -18.65
C ASP A 49 6.13 7.89 -17.52
N ALA A 50 4.84 7.96 -17.84
CA ALA A 50 3.76 7.73 -16.88
C ALA A 50 3.82 6.30 -16.32
N HIS A 51 3.96 5.27 -17.19
CA HIS A 51 4.10 3.89 -16.78
C HIS A 51 5.33 3.66 -15.90
N ALA A 52 6.49 4.21 -16.30
CA ALA A 52 7.72 4.09 -15.53
C ALA A 52 7.59 4.74 -14.15
N TRP A 53 6.93 5.89 -14.06
CA TRP A 53 6.67 6.54 -12.78
C TRP A 53 5.74 5.73 -11.89
N VAL A 54 4.63 5.20 -12.45
CA VAL A 54 3.68 4.35 -11.71
C VAL A 54 4.35 3.06 -11.25
N ALA A 55 5.18 2.42 -12.07
CA ALA A 55 5.92 1.22 -11.69
C ALA A 55 6.84 1.46 -10.50
N ARG A 56 7.58 2.60 -10.50
CA ARG A 56 8.39 3.00 -9.33
C ARG A 56 7.54 3.27 -8.09
N PHE A 57 6.37 3.88 -8.26
CA PHE A 57 5.43 4.06 -7.14
C PHE A 57 4.98 2.72 -6.56
N VAL A 58 4.58 1.75 -7.41
CA VAL A 58 4.10 0.43 -6.98
C VAL A 58 5.20 -0.34 -6.25
N ALA A 59 6.43 -0.35 -6.78
CA ALA A 59 7.57 -0.97 -6.11
C ALA A 59 7.76 -0.37 -4.70
N TRP A 60 7.91 0.95 -4.62
CA TRP A 60 8.07 1.65 -3.34
C TRP A 60 6.92 1.38 -2.36
N TYR A 61 5.67 1.44 -2.82
CA TYR A 61 4.49 1.23 -1.98
C TYR A 61 4.51 -0.16 -1.35
N ASN A 62 4.87 -1.19 -2.12
CA ASN A 62 4.84 -2.57 -1.67
C ASN A 62 6.06 -2.98 -0.85
N THR A 63 7.25 -2.47 -1.17
CA THR A 63 8.51 -3.00 -0.63
C THR A 63 9.19 -2.07 0.38
N GLU A 64 8.87 -0.77 0.39
CA GLU A 64 9.55 0.21 1.22
C GLU A 64 8.59 0.97 2.16
N HIS A 65 7.42 1.34 1.67
CA HIS A 65 6.47 2.13 2.45
C HIS A 65 5.83 1.29 3.56
N ARG A 66 5.94 1.77 4.80
CA ARG A 66 5.38 1.12 5.98
C ARG A 66 4.06 1.74 6.36
N HIS A 67 3.03 0.91 6.53
CA HIS A 67 1.67 1.37 6.75
C HIS A 67 1.23 1.19 8.20
N SER A 68 0.71 2.24 8.82
CA SER A 68 0.23 2.22 10.21
C SER A 68 -0.87 1.18 10.44
N ALA A 69 -1.79 1.03 9.49
CA ALA A 69 -2.90 0.06 9.53
C ALA A 69 -2.43 -1.40 9.66
N ILE A 70 -1.20 -1.71 9.22
CA ILE A 70 -0.56 -3.02 9.35
C ILE A 70 0.66 -2.95 10.27
N ARG A 71 0.58 -2.14 11.34
CA ARG A 71 1.61 -2.03 12.38
C ARG A 71 2.98 -1.58 11.85
N PHE A 72 3.00 -0.76 10.81
CA PHE A 72 4.21 -0.24 10.17
C PHE A 72 5.12 -1.34 9.59
N VAL A 73 4.55 -2.37 8.97
CA VAL A 73 5.26 -3.25 8.03
C VAL A 73 4.92 -2.87 6.60
N THR A 74 5.66 -3.42 5.63
CA THR A 74 5.40 -3.20 4.21
C THR A 74 4.28 -4.15 3.74
N PRO A 75 3.49 -3.78 2.70
CA PRO A 75 2.47 -4.64 2.15
C PRO A 75 3.02 -6.00 1.70
N GLU A 76 4.22 -6.01 1.11
CA GLU A 76 4.91 -7.23 0.70
C GLU A 76 5.21 -8.15 1.89
N ALA A 77 5.80 -7.62 2.96
CA ALA A 77 6.11 -8.42 4.15
C ALA A 77 4.85 -9.03 4.77
N ARG A 78 3.74 -8.29 4.78
CA ARG A 78 2.44 -8.79 5.24
C ARG A 78 1.87 -9.85 4.31
N HIS A 79 1.98 -9.65 3.00
CA HIS A 79 1.46 -10.57 1.99
C HIS A 79 2.16 -11.93 2.06
N PHE A 80 3.49 -11.94 2.23
CA PHE A 80 4.28 -13.17 2.37
C PHE A 80 4.35 -13.72 3.80
N GLY A 81 3.64 -13.13 4.77
CA GLY A 81 3.63 -13.57 6.17
C GLY A 81 4.95 -13.39 6.92
N LEU A 82 5.86 -12.56 6.40
CA LEU A 82 7.15 -12.24 7.01
C LEU A 82 7.01 -11.25 8.18
N ASP A 83 5.86 -10.61 8.30
CA ASP A 83 5.56 -9.61 9.33
C ASP A 83 5.62 -10.19 10.74
N ALA A 84 5.24 -11.45 10.96
CA ALA A 84 5.27 -12.07 12.29
C ALA A 84 6.68 -12.04 12.92
N ALA A 85 7.70 -12.45 12.18
CA ALA A 85 9.09 -12.45 12.64
C ALA A 85 9.60 -11.02 12.87
N LEU A 86 9.31 -10.09 11.95
CA LEU A 86 9.69 -8.68 12.07
C LEU A 86 9.08 -8.03 13.32
N LEU A 87 7.80 -8.31 13.58
CA LEU A 87 7.09 -7.77 14.73
C LEU A 87 7.62 -8.35 16.06
N ALA A 88 7.95 -9.64 16.10
CA ALA A 88 8.58 -10.26 17.26
C ALA A 88 9.95 -9.64 17.57
N GLN A 89 10.80 -9.45 16.55
CA GLN A 89 12.09 -8.79 16.72
C GLN A 89 11.94 -7.36 17.24
N ARG A 90 11.00 -6.60 16.67
CA ARG A 90 10.72 -5.22 17.11
C ARG A 90 10.20 -5.17 18.55
N HIS A 91 9.39 -6.13 18.97
CA HIS A 91 8.92 -6.23 20.34
C HIS A 91 10.10 -6.38 21.33
N GLN A 92 11.08 -7.22 21.00
CA GLN A 92 12.28 -7.37 21.83
C GLN A 92 13.07 -6.06 21.97
N VAL A 93 13.19 -5.28 20.88
CA VAL A 93 13.84 -3.96 20.93
C VAL A 93 13.11 -3.03 21.90
N TYR A 94 11.77 -2.98 21.83
CA TYR A 94 10.98 -2.16 22.74
C TYR A 94 11.09 -2.61 24.19
N GLN A 95 11.11 -3.91 24.46
CA GLN A 95 11.30 -4.42 25.82
C GLN A 95 12.67 -4.05 26.39
N ARG A 96 13.73 -4.15 25.58
CA ARG A 96 15.08 -3.72 25.99
C ARG A 96 15.14 -2.22 26.27
N ALA A 97 14.51 -1.41 25.41
CA ALA A 97 14.45 0.04 25.61
C ALA A 97 13.72 0.40 26.91
N ARG A 98 12.58 -0.26 27.18
CA ARG A 98 11.80 -0.07 28.41
C ARG A 98 12.57 -0.50 29.66
N ALA A 99 13.28 -1.63 29.60
CA ALA A 99 14.12 -2.08 30.71
C ALA A 99 15.28 -1.12 31.02
N ARG A 100 15.80 -0.42 30.01
CA ARG A 100 16.88 0.58 30.17
C ARG A 100 16.39 1.91 30.76
N HIS A 101 15.14 2.27 30.52
CA HIS A 101 14.52 3.52 30.96
C HIS A 101 13.14 3.24 31.58
N PRO A 102 13.08 2.60 32.75
CA PRO A 102 11.82 2.19 33.39
C PRO A 102 10.94 3.35 33.83
N GLU A 103 11.50 4.55 33.97
CA GLU A 103 10.81 5.81 34.26
C GLU A 103 10.01 6.38 33.07
N ARG A 104 10.08 5.78 31.88
CA ARG A 104 9.30 6.15 30.68
C ARG A 104 8.28 5.11 30.26
#